data_AF-A0A3R8DB57-F1
#
_entry.id   AF-A0A3R8DB57-F1
#
_cell.length_a   1.000
_cell.length_b   1.000
_cell.length_c   1.000
_cell.angle_alpha   90.00
_cell.angle_beta   90.00
_cell.angle_gamma   90.00
#
_symmetry.space_group_name_H-M   'P 1'
#
loop_
_entity.id
_entity.type
_entity.pdbx_description
1 polymer ?
#
loop_
_entity_poly.entity_id
_entity_poly.type
_entity_poly.pdbx_seq_one_letter_code
_entity_poly.pdbx_strand_id
1 'polypeptide(L)' 'MECTDVSLHANVVLKSHVVIEGVTTIGENTTLFPFGCIGGPPQDKKHVVGEHSALVIGKNCLIRYIPSVTRRHCT' A
#
# COMPACT_ATOMS: atom_id res chain seq x y z
N MET A 1 14.82 -11.38 4.16
CA MET A 1 13.46 -11.97 4.12
C MET A 1 12.50 -10.81 4.28
N GLU A 2 11.93 -10.31 3.18
CA GLU A 2 10.92 -9.23 3.27
C GLU A 2 9.63 -9.84 3.84
N CYS A 3 9.16 -9.30 4.97
CA CYS A 3 7.83 -9.63 5.48
C CYS A 3 6.79 -8.99 4.54
N THR A 4 6.02 -9.83 3.85
CA THR A 4 4.91 -9.39 2.99
C THR A 4 3.62 -9.73 3.72
N ASP A 5 2.94 -8.69 4.22
CA ASP A 5 1.71 -8.82 4.98
C ASP A 5 0.72 -7.76 4.49
N VAL A 6 -0.24 -8.22 3.68
CA VAL A 6 -1.27 -7.38 3.11
C VAL A 6 -2.58 -7.64 3.84
N SER A 7 -3.09 -6.60 4.51
CA SER A 7 -4.33 -6.65 5.27
C SER A 7 -5.39 -5.76 4.63
N LEU A 8 -6.49 -6.36 4.18
CA LEU A 8 -7.64 -5.66 3.62
C LEU A 8 -8.81 -5.74 4.60
N HIS A 9 -9.32 -4.60 5.04
CA HIS A 9 -10.48 -4.56 5.91
C HIS A 9 -11.81 -4.73 5.14
N ALA A 10 -12.93 -4.73 5.87
CA ALA A 10 -14.25 -4.96 5.31
C ALA A 10 -14.60 -3.94 4.20
N ASN A 11 -15.31 -4.42 3.16
CA ASN A 11 -15.81 -3.62 2.03
C ASN A 11 -14.72 -2.87 1.23
N VAL A 12 -13.47 -3.33 1.27
CA VAL A 12 -12.44 -2.84 0.34
C VAL A 12 -12.77 -3.33 -1.07
N VAL A 13 -12.74 -2.41 -2.04
CA VAL A 13 -13.00 -2.71 -3.45
C VAL A 13 -11.72 -2.48 -4.25
N LEU A 14 -11.16 -3.55 -4.78
CA LEU A 14 -10.06 -3.50 -5.73
C LEU A 14 -10.61 -3.62 -7.14
N LYS A 15 -10.41 -2.59 -7.96
CA LYS A 15 -10.69 -2.68 -9.40
C LYS A 15 -9.58 -3.48 -10.10
N SER A 16 -9.80 -3.87 -11.36
CA SER A 16 -8.85 -4.66 -12.15
C SER A 16 -7.48 -4.00 -12.21
N HIS A 17 -6.40 -4.80 -12.19
CA HIS A 17 -5.03 -4.34 -12.30
C HIS A 17 -4.54 -3.43 -11.14
N VAL A 18 -5.01 -3.67 -9.92
CA VAL A 18 -4.40 -3.10 -8.70
C VAL A 18 -3.31 -4.05 -8.20
N VAL A 19 -2.15 -3.49 -7.85
CA VAL A 19 -1.03 -4.21 -7.26
C VAL A 19 -0.82 -3.70 -5.83
N ILE A 20 -0.77 -4.61 -4.86
CA ILE A 20 -0.52 -4.29 -3.45
C ILE A 20 0.65 -5.16 -2.97
N GLU A 21 1.66 -4.53 -2.38
CA GLU A 21 2.90 -5.18 -1.97
C GLU A 21 3.32 -4.77 -0.56
N GLY A 22 4.29 -5.50 0.00
CA GLY A 22 4.92 -5.18 1.27
C GLY A 22 4.01 -5.38 2.49
N VAL A 23 4.34 -4.66 3.58
CA VAL A 23 3.50 -4.54 4.77
C VAL A 23 2.50 -3.41 4.54
N THR A 24 1.29 -3.75 4.10
CA THR A 24 0.28 -2.78 3.68
C THR A 24 -1.08 -3.09 4.27
N THR A 25 -1.68 -2.11 4.96
CA THR A 25 -3.04 -2.19 5.50
C THR A 25 -3.97 -1.22 4.76
N ILE A 26 -5.12 -1.71 4.30
CA ILE A 26 -6.15 -0.91 3.63
C ILE A 26 -7.42 -0.88 4.47
N GLY A 27 -7.77 0.31 4.99
CA GLY A 27 -8.95 0.51 5.83
C GLY A 27 -10.28 0.31 5.11
N GLU A 28 -11.33 0.09 5.90
CA GLU A 28 -12.68 -0.27 5.46
C GLU A 28 -13.28 0.72 4.45
N ASN A 29 -14.18 0.21 3.59
CA ASN A 29 -14.89 0.99 2.56
C ASN A 29 -13.98 1.78 1.60
N THR A 30 -12.72 1.34 1.44
CA THR A 30 -11.78 1.97 0.51
C THR A 30 -11.91 1.37 -0.88
N THR A 31 -11.93 2.20 -1.91
CA THR A 31 -11.91 1.75 -3.31
C THR A 31 -10.61 2.16 -3.99
N LEU A 32 -9.90 1.17 -4.55
CA LEU A 32 -8.70 1.34 -5.37
C LEU A 32 -9.05 1.13 -6.84
N PHE A 33 -8.76 2.13 -7.68
CA PHE A 33 -9.02 2.11 -9.11
C PHE A 33 -7.88 1.45 -9.91
N PRO A 34 -8.11 1.06 -11.18
CA PRO A 34 -7.13 0.32 -11.96
C PRO A 34 -5.76 0.99 -12.05
N PHE A 35 -4.72 0.15 -12.17
CA PHE A 35 -3.31 0.53 -12.32
C PHE A 35 -2.69 1.20 -11.09
N GLY A 36 -3.32 1.09 -9.91
CA GLY A 36 -2.73 1.52 -8.65
C GLY A 36 -1.67 0.54 -8.15
N CYS A 37 -0.44 1.01 -7.98
CA CYS A 37 0.65 0.28 -7.30
C CYS A 37 0.81 0.81 -5.87
N ILE A 38 0.47 -0.03 -4.88
CA ILE A 38 0.35 0.36 -3.47
C ILE A 38 1.29 -0.47 -2.62
N GLY A 39 2.05 0.17 -1.73
CA GLY A 39 2.94 -0.54 -0.81
C GLY A 39 4.27 -0.98 -1.42
N GLY A 40 4.63 -0.47 -2.60
CA GLY A 40 5.96 -0.68 -3.19
C GLY A 40 7.10 -0.23 -2.26
N PRO A 41 8.34 -0.67 -2.52
CA PRO A 41 9.51 -0.24 -1.74
C PRO A 41 9.61 1.30 -1.70
N PRO A 42 10.12 1.87 -0.60
CA PRO A 42 10.36 3.31 -0.50
C PRO A 42 11.21 3.81 -1.68
N GLN A 43 10.84 4.94 -2.28
CA GLN A 43 11.59 5.54 -3.39
C GLN A 43 12.84 6.30 -2.92
N ASP A 44 12.99 6.51 -1.61
CA ASP A 44 14.15 7.20 -1.04
C ASP A 44 15.37 6.27 -1.10
N LYS A 45 16.46 6.78 -1.68
CA LYS A 45 17.75 6.08 -1.79
C LYS A 45 18.42 5.84 -0.44
N LYS A 46 18.04 6.57 0.61
CA LYS A 46 18.54 6.39 1.97
C LYS A 46 17.94 5.18 2.66
N HIS A 47 16.87 4.60 2.11
CA HIS A 47 16.24 3.45 2.70
C HIS A 47 17.22 2.26 2.71
N VAL A 48 17.43 1.70 3.89
CA VAL A 48 18.30 0.53 4.07
C VAL A 48 17.49 -0.72 3.78
N VAL A 49 18.04 -1.61 2.95
CA VAL A 49 17.41 -2.91 2.65
C VAL A 49 17.24 -3.71 3.94
N GLY A 50 16.00 -4.11 4.25
CA GLY A 50 15.65 -4.86 5.45
C GLY A 50 15.15 -4.00 6.62
N GLU A 51 15.11 -2.68 6.45
CA GLU A 51 14.53 -1.78 7.42
C GLU A 51 12.98 -1.87 7.38
N HIS A 52 12.35 -1.95 8.56
CA HIS A 52 10.89 -2.12 8.64
C HIS A 52 10.18 -0.88 8.10
N SER A 53 9.42 -1.07 7.02
CA SER A 53 8.57 -0.05 6.42
C SER A 53 7.17 -0.60 6.20
N ALA A 54 6.16 0.21 6.50
CA ALA A 54 4.76 -0.15 6.35
C ALA A 54 3.96 0.99 5.70
N LEU A 55 2.84 0.62 5.09
CA LEU A 55 1.87 1.55 4.53
C LEU A 55 0.49 1.29 5.15
N VAL A 56 -0.12 2.33 5.71
CA VAL A 56 -1.49 2.27 6.23
C VAL A 56 -2.34 3.27 5.47
N ILE A 57 -3.34 2.76 4.75
CA ILE A 57 -4.40 3.55 4.14
C ILE A 57 -5.60 3.54 5.08
N GLY A 58 -6.14 4.72 5.36
CA GLY A 58 -7.30 4.89 6.23
C GLY A 58 -8.61 4.30 5.68
N LYS A 59 -9.72 4.58 6.36
CA LYS A 59 -11.06 4.14 5.95
C LYS A 59 -11.71 5.15 5.00
N ASN A 60 -12.66 4.67 4.19
CA ASN A 60 -13.47 5.47 3.25
C ASN A 60 -12.62 6.25 2.22
N CYS A 61 -11.47 5.71 1.81
CA CYS A 61 -10.62 6.35 0.82
C CYS A 61 -11.06 6.01 -0.62
N LEU A 62 -10.93 6.98 -1.52
CA LEU A 62 -11.12 6.80 -2.96
C LEU A 62 -9.80 7.11 -3.68
N ILE A 63 -9.05 6.08 -4.09
CA ILE A 63 -7.75 6.25 -4.75
C ILE A 63 -7.93 6.04 -6.25
N ARG A 64 -8.05 7.15 -7.00
CA ARG A 64 -8.59 7.16 -8.38
C ARG A 64 -7.56 7.40 -9.49
N TYR A 65 -6.46 8.10 -9.20
CA TYR A 65 -5.38 8.34 -10.16
C TYR A 65 -4.09 8.75 -9.42
N ILE A 66 -3.24 7.77 -9.10
CA ILE A 66 -1.91 7.99 -8.51
C ILE A 66 -0.98 6.90 -9.06
N PRO A 67 0.19 7.23 -9.65
CA PRO A 67 1.03 6.22 -10.30
C PRO A 67 1.68 5.25 -9.29
N SER A 68 1.90 5.63 -8.02
CA SER A 68 2.33 4.71 -6.97
C SER A 68 2.19 5.33 -5.58
N VAL A 69 1.80 4.55 -4.57
CA VAL A 69 1.92 4.91 -3.15
C VAL A 69 2.92 3.96 -2.50
N THR A 70 3.99 4.48 -1.92
CA THR A 70 5.08 3.66 -1.35
C THR A 70 5.10 3.71 0.16
N ARG A 71 5.68 2.67 0.77
CA ARG A 71 5.85 2.56 2.23
C ARG A 71 6.74 3.70 2.73
N ARG A 72 6.54 4.11 3.99
CA ARG A 72 7.48 5.00 4.70
C ARG A 72 8.16 4.24 5.84
N HIS A 73 9.34 4.72 6.21
CA HIS A 73 10.09 4.21 7.35
C HIS A 73 9.24 4.31 8.62
N CYS A 74 9.18 3.21 9.38
CA CYS A 74 8.55 3.17 10.70
C CYS A 74 9.62 3.51 11.75
N THR A 75 9.68 4.77 12.20
CA THR A 75 10.40 5.15 13.43
C THR A 75 9.64 4.76 14.67
#